data_AF-A0A831TTX4-F1
#
_entry.id   AF-A0A831TTX4-F1
#
_cell.length_a   1.000
_cell.length_b   1.000
_cell.length_c   1.000
_cell.angle_alpha   90.00
_cell.angle_beta   90.00
_cell.angle_gamma   90.00
#
_symmetry.space_group_name_H-M   'P 1'
#
loop_
_entity.id
_entity.type
_entity.pdbx_description
1 polymer ?
#
loop_
_entity_poly.entity_id
_entity_poly.type
_entity_poly.pdbx_seq_one_letter_code
_entity_poly.pdbx_strand_id
1 'polypeptide(L)'
;MSQDLLTIRCIRGELTESVHLGHAVITNSEGSIMAQWGNPRYLTYARSTVKPLQALAIIESGAVQQYGLSPEEIAIICASHRGEQLHVDTVTSILNKIGMSSADLRCAVNDNCSGKHAGMLVLSTVLGISARHYYELKHPVQLLIAQTIASICEVDVEQLITAVDGCGVPVFGMPIQQLAKGFARLGTPLPDFHSTRMDACHTIIKSLRHSPFLLAGTDRFDTDLIELTKGRIIGKMGAEGVYAFTVPGQDIGAAIKIVDGAERALYPAVVELLHQLKLLQAHELLKLRSYHKPNLYNRLGEIVGSIEPHCSLA
;
A
#
# COMPACT_ATOMS: atom_id res chain seq x y z
N MET A 1 -6.68 -19.69 -21.96
CA MET A 1 -5.21 -19.68 -21.81
C MET A 1 -4.94 -19.82 -20.32
N SER A 2 -4.32 -20.91 -19.86
CA SER A 2 -3.88 -21.00 -18.47
C SER A 2 -2.79 -19.97 -18.27
N GLN A 3 -3.07 -18.87 -17.59
CA GLN A 3 -2.02 -17.92 -17.25
C GLN A 3 -1.17 -18.53 -16.15
N ASP A 4 0.13 -18.60 -16.41
CA ASP A 4 1.09 -19.16 -15.47
C ASP A 4 0.96 -18.47 -14.11
N LEU A 5 1.00 -19.29 -13.07
CA LEU A 5 0.95 -18.80 -11.71
C LEU A 5 2.27 -18.08 -11.39
N LEU A 6 2.18 -16.93 -10.71
CA LEU A 6 3.35 -16.26 -10.18
C LEU A 6 4.02 -17.20 -9.16
N THR A 7 5.24 -17.63 -9.45
CA THR A 7 5.94 -18.64 -8.64
C THR A 7 7.28 -18.09 -8.19
N ILE A 8 7.60 -18.22 -6.90
CA ILE A 8 8.86 -17.76 -6.32
C ILE A 8 9.49 -18.94 -5.59
N ARG A 9 10.72 -19.31 -5.97
CA ARG A 9 11.43 -20.48 -5.46
C ARG A 9 12.45 -20.07 -4.42
N CYS A 10 12.48 -20.77 -3.31
CA CYS A 10 13.57 -20.75 -2.34
C CYS A 10 14.51 -21.90 -2.69
N ILE A 11 15.75 -21.58 -3.04
CA ILE A 11 16.73 -22.54 -3.56
C ILE A 11 17.86 -22.69 -2.55
N ARG A 12 18.29 -23.93 -2.27
CA ARG A 12 19.51 -24.23 -1.51
C ARG A 12 20.32 -25.29 -2.25
N GLY A 13 21.57 -24.97 -2.58
CA GLY A 13 22.36 -25.79 -3.48
C GLY A 13 21.64 -25.97 -4.82
N GLU A 14 21.43 -27.22 -5.23
CA GLU A 14 20.77 -27.56 -6.49
C GLU A 14 19.25 -27.79 -6.36
N LEU A 15 18.71 -27.74 -5.14
CA LEU A 15 17.31 -28.10 -4.86
C LEU A 15 16.45 -26.87 -4.59
N THR A 16 15.23 -26.88 -5.14
CA THR A 16 14.16 -25.98 -4.69
C THR A 16 13.60 -26.50 -3.36
N GLU A 17 13.93 -25.82 -2.26
CA GLU A 17 13.50 -26.17 -0.89
C GLU A 17 12.02 -25.86 -0.66
N SER A 18 11.53 -24.73 -1.19
CA SER A 18 10.12 -24.37 -1.13
C SER A 18 9.69 -23.51 -2.30
N VAL A 19 8.40 -23.55 -2.60
CA VAL A 19 7.78 -22.76 -3.66
C VAL A 19 6.66 -21.92 -3.08
N HIS A 20 6.73 -20.62 -3.28
CA HIS A 20 5.66 -19.67 -2.98
C HIS A 20 4.85 -19.43 -4.24
N LEU A 21 3.53 -19.53 -4.09
CA LEU A 21 2.57 -19.29 -5.15
C LEU A 21 1.96 -17.91 -4.97
N GLY A 22 1.67 -17.23 -6.07
CA GLY A 22 1.12 -15.89 -6.06
C GLY A 22 0.12 -15.63 -7.19
N HIS A 23 -0.62 -14.56 -6.99
CA HIS A 23 -1.49 -13.95 -7.98
C HIS A 23 -1.07 -12.50 -8.17
N ALA A 24 -1.12 -12.02 -9.40
CA ALA A 24 -0.88 -10.62 -9.68
C ALA A 24 -1.73 -10.17 -10.86
N VAL A 25 -2.12 -8.90 -10.83
CA VAL A 25 -2.92 -8.28 -11.88
C VAL A 25 -2.51 -6.84 -12.04
N ILE A 26 -2.48 -6.39 -13.29
CA ILE A 26 -2.22 -5.01 -13.71
C ILE A 26 -3.44 -4.54 -14.46
N THR A 27 -3.96 -3.39 -14.06
CA THR A 27 -5.14 -2.79 -14.65
C THR A 27 -4.89 -1.34 -15.00
N ASN A 28 -5.66 -0.84 -15.95
CA ASN A 28 -5.84 0.60 -16.11
C ASN A 28 -6.93 1.14 -15.17
N SER A 29 -7.15 2.45 -15.16
CA SER A 29 -8.13 3.13 -14.29
C SER A 29 -9.59 2.79 -14.61
N GLU A 30 -9.86 2.32 -15.83
CA GLU A 30 -11.16 1.76 -16.23
C GLU A 30 -11.37 0.32 -15.71
N GLY A 31 -10.31 -0.37 -15.28
CA GLY A 31 -10.36 -1.75 -14.79
C GLY A 31 -10.07 -2.81 -15.85
N SER A 32 -9.67 -2.42 -17.06
CA SER A 32 -9.20 -3.35 -18.08
C SER A 32 -7.89 -3.99 -17.62
N ILE A 33 -7.82 -5.32 -17.65
CA ILE A 33 -6.62 -6.06 -17.26
C ILE A 33 -5.60 -5.99 -18.39
N MET A 34 -4.46 -5.35 -18.11
CA MET A 34 -3.33 -5.22 -19.03
C MET A 34 -2.42 -6.44 -19.01
N ALA A 35 -2.26 -7.06 -17.83
CA ALA A 35 -1.48 -8.27 -17.61
C ALA A 35 -1.95 -8.96 -16.32
N GLN A 36 -1.78 -10.29 -16.24
CA GLN A 36 -2.08 -11.03 -15.01
C GLN A 36 -1.30 -12.35 -14.92
N TRP A 37 -1.10 -12.79 -13.68
CA TRP A 37 -0.60 -14.10 -13.30
C TRP A 37 -1.57 -14.75 -12.32
N GLY A 38 -2.04 -15.95 -12.65
CA GLY A 38 -3.07 -16.64 -11.87
C GLY A 38 -4.44 -15.95 -11.89
N ASN A 39 -5.10 -15.87 -10.74
CA ASN A 39 -6.50 -15.47 -10.63
C ASN A 39 -6.65 -13.98 -10.21
N PRO A 40 -7.11 -13.07 -11.10
CA PRO A 40 -7.31 -11.65 -10.78
C PRO A 40 -8.48 -11.45 -9.81
N ARG A 41 -9.36 -12.45 -9.69
CA ARG A 41 -10.47 -12.48 -8.73
C ARG A 41 -10.11 -13.15 -7.40
N TYR A 42 -8.81 -13.39 -7.14
CA TYR A 42 -8.40 -13.96 -5.86
C TYR A 42 -8.74 -13.02 -4.71
N LEU A 43 -9.63 -13.46 -3.83
CA LEU A 43 -10.14 -12.64 -2.74
C LEU A 43 -9.04 -12.44 -1.68
N THR A 44 -8.74 -11.19 -1.38
CA THR A 44 -7.62 -10.81 -0.52
C THR A 44 -8.02 -9.67 0.41
N TYR A 45 -7.70 -9.80 1.70
CA TYR A 45 -7.68 -8.63 2.57
C TYR A 45 -6.57 -7.69 2.11
N ALA A 46 -6.92 -6.46 1.76
CA ALA A 46 -5.93 -5.54 1.20
C ALA A 46 -4.92 -5.04 2.26
N ARG A 47 -5.21 -5.26 3.56
CA ARG A 47 -4.31 -4.92 4.68
C ARG A 47 -3.81 -3.47 4.57
N SER A 48 -2.58 -3.21 5.01
CA SER A 48 -1.98 -1.89 4.96
C SER A 48 -1.75 -1.32 3.55
N THR A 49 -1.98 -2.09 2.48
CA THR A 49 -1.87 -1.53 1.12
C THR A 49 -2.90 -0.43 0.87
N VAL A 50 -4.08 -0.48 1.53
CA VAL A 50 -5.17 0.49 1.27
C VAL A 50 -4.94 1.86 1.87
N LYS A 51 -3.91 2.07 2.70
CA LYS A 51 -3.75 3.33 3.44
C LYS A 51 -3.71 4.59 2.56
N PRO A 52 -3.06 4.59 1.37
CA PRO A 52 -3.21 5.69 0.42
C PRO A 52 -4.66 5.93 -0.04
N LEU A 53 -5.42 4.85 -0.31
CA LEU A 53 -6.83 4.96 -0.69
C LEU A 53 -7.73 5.39 0.48
N GLN A 54 -7.39 5.00 1.70
CA GLN A 54 -8.04 5.46 2.93
C GLN A 54 -7.82 6.96 3.15
N ALA A 55 -6.63 7.48 2.82
CA ALA A 55 -6.30 8.89 2.99
C ALA A 55 -7.18 9.83 2.15
N LEU A 56 -7.76 9.33 1.05
CA LEU A 56 -8.75 10.06 0.25
C LEU A 56 -9.90 10.60 1.11
N ALA A 57 -10.44 9.80 2.04
CA ALA A 57 -11.54 10.22 2.90
C ALA A 57 -11.19 11.43 3.80
N ILE A 58 -9.93 11.52 4.21
CA ILE A 58 -9.42 12.60 5.06
C ILE A 58 -9.20 13.87 4.24
N ILE A 59 -8.71 13.73 3.01
CA ILE A 59 -8.43 14.89 2.16
C ILE A 59 -9.74 15.44 1.58
N GLU A 60 -10.67 14.56 1.17
CA GLU A 60 -11.98 14.94 0.64
C GLU A 60 -12.88 15.63 1.66
N SER A 61 -12.68 15.38 2.96
CA SER A 61 -13.42 16.07 4.01
C SER A 61 -12.96 17.53 4.21
N GLY A 62 -11.97 18.01 3.46
CA GLY A 62 -11.40 19.36 3.60
C GLY A 62 -10.43 19.52 4.77
N ALA A 63 -10.04 18.42 5.43
CA ALA A 63 -9.22 18.48 6.64
C ALA A 63 -7.81 19.04 6.38
N VAL A 64 -7.27 18.81 5.18
CA VAL A 64 -5.95 19.32 4.78
C VAL A 64 -5.93 20.85 4.84
N GLN A 65 -6.94 21.51 4.28
CA GLN A 65 -7.04 22.97 4.27
C GLN A 65 -7.40 23.51 5.66
N GLN A 66 -8.33 22.85 6.36
CA GLN A 66 -8.80 23.32 7.66
C GLN A 66 -7.71 23.27 8.75
N TYR A 67 -6.90 22.22 8.78
CA TYR A 67 -5.84 22.04 9.79
C TYR A 67 -4.43 22.33 9.26
N GLY A 68 -4.29 22.71 7.99
CA GLY A 68 -3.01 22.97 7.35
C GLY A 68 -2.09 21.75 7.35
N LEU A 69 -2.60 20.59 6.93
CA LEU A 69 -1.79 19.37 6.90
C LEU A 69 -0.70 19.46 5.83
N SER A 70 0.54 19.15 6.19
CA SER A 70 1.68 19.20 5.30
C SER A 70 1.80 17.93 4.43
N PRO A 71 2.59 17.96 3.35
CA PRO A 71 2.90 16.76 2.58
C PRO A 71 3.50 15.62 3.42
N GLU A 72 4.35 15.94 4.39
CA GLU A 72 4.91 14.98 5.35
C GLU A 72 3.81 14.29 6.17
N GLU A 73 2.84 15.08 6.65
CA GLU A 73 1.72 14.59 7.46
C GLU A 73 0.74 13.73 6.65
N ILE A 74 0.55 14.04 5.37
CA ILE A 74 -0.23 13.19 4.46
C ILE A 74 0.52 11.89 4.16
N ALA A 75 1.84 11.95 3.99
CA ALA A 75 2.67 10.77 3.76
C ALA A 75 2.63 9.81 4.96
N ILE A 76 2.72 10.31 6.20
CA ILE A 76 2.65 9.46 7.40
C ILE A 76 1.26 8.84 7.61
N ILE A 77 0.17 9.51 7.19
CA ILE A 77 -1.19 8.93 7.20
C ILE A 77 -1.27 7.68 6.31
N CYS A 78 -0.52 7.66 5.20
CA CYS A 78 -0.44 6.55 4.27
C CYS A 78 0.49 5.41 4.75
N ALA A 79 1.20 5.59 5.85
CA ALA A 79 2.40 4.84 6.17
C ALA A 79 2.18 3.50 6.89
N SER A 80 3.17 2.62 6.75
CA SER A 80 3.43 1.52 7.69
C SER A 80 4.87 1.64 8.19
N HIS A 81 5.12 2.68 8.98
CA HIS A 81 6.46 3.16 9.33
C HIS A 81 7.15 2.31 10.40
N ARG A 82 8.46 2.53 10.60
CA ARG A 82 9.26 1.85 11.65
C ARG A 82 9.23 2.51 13.03
N GLY A 83 8.53 3.62 13.17
CA GLY A 83 8.45 4.35 14.46
C GLY A 83 9.71 5.14 14.79
N GLU A 84 10.54 5.41 13.79
CA GLU A 84 11.72 6.28 13.92
C GLU A 84 11.32 7.71 14.32
N GLN A 85 12.25 8.49 14.86
CA GLN A 85 11.96 9.79 15.48
C GLN A 85 11.16 10.73 14.55
N LEU A 86 11.55 10.84 13.28
CA LEU A 86 10.83 11.67 12.32
C LEU A 86 9.37 11.23 12.14
N HIS A 87 9.07 9.93 12.21
CA HIS A 87 7.70 9.42 12.16
C HIS A 87 6.92 9.86 13.40
N VAL A 88 7.50 9.68 14.59
CA VAL A 88 6.88 10.06 15.87
C VAL A 88 6.59 11.56 15.91
N ASP A 89 7.56 12.39 15.50
CA ASP A 89 7.43 13.84 15.45
C ASP A 89 6.31 14.26 14.49
N THR A 90 6.23 13.63 13.31
CA THR A 90 5.20 13.94 12.31
C THR A 90 3.81 13.55 12.80
N VAL A 91 3.64 12.37 13.41
CA VAL A 91 2.36 11.96 14.01
C VAL A 91 1.95 12.90 15.14
N THR A 92 2.91 13.28 16.00
CA THR A 92 2.67 14.23 17.09
C THR A 92 2.25 15.61 16.56
N SER A 93 2.86 16.07 15.46
CA SER A 93 2.45 17.31 14.78
C SER A 93 0.98 17.28 14.34
N ILE A 94 0.53 16.16 13.74
CA ILE A 94 -0.88 15.99 13.34
C ILE A 94 -1.80 16.10 14.56
N LEU A 95 -1.49 15.39 15.64
CA LEU A 95 -2.30 15.37 16.85
C LEU A 95 -2.40 16.77 17.48
N ASN A 96 -1.29 17.50 17.56
CA ASN A 96 -1.28 18.88 18.06
C ASN A 96 -2.17 19.82 17.23
N LYS A 97 -2.17 19.69 15.90
CA LYS A 97 -3.00 20.52 15.00
C LYS A 97 -4.50 20.34 15.22
N ILE A 98 -4.92 19.16 15.69
CA ILE A 98 -6.33 18.87 15.99
C ILE A 98 -6.65 18.94 17.49
N GLY A 99 -5.71 19.44 18.31
CA GLY A 99 -5.90 19.59 19.75
C GLY A 99 -5.95 18.27 20.53
N MET A 100 -5.32 17.21 20.01
CA MET A 100 -5.25 15.88 20.60
C MET A 100 -3.81 15.51 20.99
N SER A 101 -3.66 14.36 21.64
CA SER A 101 -2.38 13.82 22.12
C SER A 101 -2.22 12.36 21.75
N SER A 102 -1.04 11.78 22.04
CA SER A 102 -0.81 10.34 21.86
C SER A 102 -1.73 9.47 22.72
N ALA A 103 -2.34 10.01 23.78
CA ALA A 103 -3.31 9.29 24.61
C ALA A 103 -4.64 9.02 23.89
N ASP A 104 -4.93 9.79 22.84
CA ASP A 104 -6.14 9.64 22.02
C ASP A 104 -5.98 8.58 20.92
N LEU A 105 -4.74 8.16 20.64
CA LEU A 105 -4.46 7.05 19.73
C LEU A 105 -4.88 5.72 20.37
N ARG A 106 -5.31 4.78 19.52
CA ARG A 106 -5.58 3.40 19.93
C ARG A 106 -4.29 2.59 20.15
N CYS A 107 -3.18 3.10 19.63
CA CYS A 107 -1.88 2.47 19.58
C CYS A 107 -0.81 3.45 20.11
N ALA A 108 0.40 2.97 20.37
CA ALA A 108 1.51 3.86 20.72
C ALA A 108 1.85 4.77 19.53
N VAL A 109 2.39 5.96 19.80
CA VAL A 109 2.73 6.95 18.75
C VAL A 109 3.82 6.44 17.80
N ASN A 110 4.67 5.51 18.27
CA ASN A 110 5.71 4.86 17.46
C ASN A 110 5.24 3.56 16.78
N ASP A 111 4.00 3.12 17.00
CA ASP A 111 3.47 1.96 16.29
C ASP A 111 3.35 2.24 14.79
N ASN A 112 3.62 1.24 13.95
CA ASN A 112 3.65 1.38 12.49
C ASN A 112 2.34 1.89 11.85
N CYS A 113 1.23 1.90 12.60
CA CYS A 113 -0.06 2.36 12.14
C CYS A 113 -0.44 3.74 12.69
N SER A 114 0.34 4.34 13.58
CA SER A 114 -0.06 5.54 14.32
C SER A 114 -0.44 6.71 13.40
N GLY A 115 0.25 6.87 12.26
CA GLY A 115 -0.13 7.86 11.24
C GLY A 115 -1.54 7.67 10.68
N LYS A 116 -1.96 6.43 10.37
CA LYS A 116 -3.34 6.16 9.88
C LYS A 116 -4.38 6.42 10.96
N HIS A 117 -4.04 6.15 12.22
CA HIS A 117 -4.89 6.41 13.37
C HIS A 117 -5.04 7.92 13.61
N ALA A 118 -3.94 8.68 13.51
CA ALA A 118 -3.99 10.14 13.54
C ALA A 118 -4.86 10.69 12.40
N GLY A 119 -4.78 10.11 11.20
CA GLY A 119 -5.69 10.45 10.09
C GLY A 119 -7.18 10.20 10.41
N MET A 120 -7.51 9.10 11.08
CA MET A 120 -8.89 8.82 11.54
C MET A 120 -9.36 9.80 12.62
N LEU A 121 -8.46 10.24 13.50
CA LEU A 121 -8.74 11.29 14.49
C LEU A 121 -8.98 12.64 13.80
N VAL A 122 -8.14 13.02 12.84
CA VAL A 122 -8.36 14.20 11.99
C VAL A 122 -9.74 14.16 11.34
N LEU A 123 -10.12 13.02 10.77
CA LEU A 123 -11.44 12.85 10.15
C LEU A 123 -12.59 12.92 11.16
N SER A 124 -12.39 12.47 12.40
CA SER A 124 -13.39 12.66 13.46
C SER A 124 -13.59 14.15 13.77
N THR A 125 -12.48 14.88 13.93
CA THR A 125 -12.48 16.30 14.32
C THR A 125 -13.07 17.19 13.23
N VAL A 126 -12.68 16.99 11.96
CA VAL A 126 -13.16 17.80 10.83
C VAL A 126 -14.67 17.64 10.62
N LEU A 127 -15.21 16.45 10.90
CA LEU A 127 -16.64 16.14 10.78
C LEU A 127 -17.44 16.57 12.02
N GLY A 128 -16.80 17.05 13.09
CA GLY A 128 -17.46 17.43 14.33
C GLY A 128 -18.11 16.25 15.07
N ILE A 129 -17.59 15.03 14.89
CA ILE A 129 -18.09 13.80 15.53
C ILE A 129 -17.14 13.34 16.64
N SER A 130 -17.65 12.50 17.54
CA SER A 130 -16.81 11.92 18.60
C SER A 130 -15.67 11.10 17.99
N ALA A 131 -14.46 11.25 18.53
CA ALA A 131 -13.35 10.34 18.22
C ALA A 131 -13.41 9.05 19.07
N ARG A 132 -14.31 8.96 20.04
CA ARG A 132 -14.38 7.78 20.91
C ARG A 132 -14.78 6.56 20.09
N HIS A 133 -14.03 5.47 20.22
CA HIS A 133 -14.27 4.23 19.47
C HIS A 133 -14.19 4.40 17.94
N TYR A 134 -13.39 5.36 17.44
CA TYR A 134 -13.24 5.59 15.99
C TYR A 134 -12.80 4.34 15.20
N TYR A 135 -12.22 3.34 15.88
CA TYR A 135 -11.73 2.08 15.32
C TYR A 135 -12.84 1.03 15.12
N GLU A 136 -14.06 1.26 15.59
CA GLU A 136 -15.16 0.29 15.44
C GLU A 136 -15.83 0.41 14.07
N LEU A 137 -16.18 -0.71 13.45
CA LEU A 137 -16.74 -0.76 12.08
C LEU A 137 -17.97 0.14 11.88
N LYS A 138 -18.80 0.30 12.91
CA LYS A 138 -20.02 1.11 12.85
C LYS A 138 -19.78 2.60 13.08
N HIS A 139 -18.55 2.99 13.42
CA HIS A 139 -18.21 4.39 13.62
C HIS A 139 -18.28 5.16 12.29
N PRO A 140 -18.82 6.39 12.26
CA PRO A 140 -18.97 7.14 10.99
C PRO A 140 -17.67 7.31 10.20
N VAL A 141 -16.52 7.43 10.89
CA VAL A 141 -15.19 7.43 10.26
C VAL A 141 -14.93 6.15 9.45
N GLN A 142 -15.20 4.98 10.02
CA GLN A 142 -14.96 3.70 9.32
C GLN A 142 -15.94 3.51 8.16
N LEU A 143 -17.19 3.95 8.33
CA LEU A 143 -18.19 3.90 7.27
C LEU A 143 -17.79 4.79 6.09
N LEU A 144 -17.34 6.01 6.34
CA LEU A 144 -16.86 6.91 5.30
C LEU A 144 -15.61 6.34 4.59
N ILE A 145 -14.65 5.81 5.36
CA ILE A 145 -13.47 5.15 4.78
C ILE A 145 -13.87 3.96 3.90
N ALA A 146 -14.81 3.12 4.36
CA ALA A 146 -15.30 1.98 3.60
C ALA A 146 -15.96 2.43 2.29
N GLN A 147 -16.80 3.48 2.34
CA GLN A 147 -17.44 4.06 1.16
C GLN A 147 -16.41 4.64 0.17
N THR A 148 -15.40 5.36 0.66
CA THR A 148 -14.33 5.91 -0.18
C THR A 148 -13.54 4.80 -0.87
N ILE A 149 -13.16 3.75 -0.13
CA ILE A 149 -12.42 2.60 -0.68
C ILE A 149 -13.29 1.82 -1.68
N ALA A 150 -14.55 1.54 -1.35
CA ALA A 150 -15.52 0.90 -2.23
C ALA A 150 -15.65 1.67 -3.55
N SER A 151 -15.82 2.99 -3.47
CA SER A 151 -15.95 3.89 -4.61
C SER A 151 -14.71 3.87 -5.51
N ILE A 152 -13.50 4.07 -4.96
CA ILE A 152 -12.29 4.15 -5.79
C ILE A 152 -11.93 2.80 -6.41
N CYS A 153 -12.12 1.70 -5.67
CA CYS A 153 -11.85 0.33 -6.15
C CYS A 153 -12.98 -0.27 -7.02
N GLU A 154 -14.13 0.42 -7.12
CA GLU A 154 -15.34 -0.10 -7.78
C GLU A 154 -15.80 -1.45 -7.20
N VAL A 155 -15.95 -1.48 -5.88
CA VAL A 155 -16.54 -2.58 -5.13
C VAL A 155 -17.86 -2.08 -4.55
N ASP A 156 -18.89 -2.93 -4.55
CA ASP A 156 -20.10 -2.66 -3.79
C ASP A 156 -19.78 -2.65 -2.29
N VAL A 157 -20.08 -1.54 -1.61
CA VAL A 157 -19.78 -1.36 -0.19
C VAL A 157 -20.47 -2.41 0.68
N GLU A 158 -21.64 -2.91 0.27
CA GLU A 158 -22.37 -3.97 0.98
C GLU A 158 -21.70 -5.34 0.83
N GLN A 159 -20.89 -5.51 -0.21
CA GLN A 159 -20.13 -6.73 -0.49
C GLN A 159 -18.68 -6.67 0.02
N LEU A 160 -18.25 -5.54 0.60
CA LEU A 160 -16.94 -5.46 1.22
C LEU A 160 -16.88 -6.40 2.42
N ILE A 161 -16.07 -7.44 2.29
CA ILE A 161 -15.79 -8.36 3.38
C ILE A 161 -14.94 -7.62 4.40
N THR A 162 -15.36 -7.63 5.66
CA THR A 162 -14.64 -6.94 6.73
C THR A 162 -14.21 -7.89 7.84
N ALA A 163 -13.07 -7.60 8.43
CA ALA A 163 -12.58 -8.22 9.66
C ALA A 163 -11.87 -7.16 10.52
N VAL A 164 -11.39 -7.55 11.70
CA VAL A 164 -10.56 -6.67 12.54
C VAL A 164 -9.09 -6.92 12.23
N ASP A 165 -8.34 -5.88 11.89
CA ASP A 165 -6.89 -5.95 11.64
C ASP A 165 -6.11 -5.93 12.96
N GLY A 166 -4.80 -6.23 12.91
CA GLY A 166 -3.93 -6.26 14.10
C GLY A 166 -3.82 -4.91 14.85
N CYS A 167 -4.11 -3.79 14.19
CA CYS A 167 -4.19 -2.46 14.80
C CYS A 167 -5.56 -2.14 15.43
N GLY A 168 -6.54 -3.03 15.31
CA GLY A 168 -7.88 -2.91 15.89
C GLY A 168 -8.93 -2.20 15.03
N VAL A 169 -8.61 -1.75 13.81
CA VAL A 169 -9.58 -1.15 12.87
C VAL A 169 -10.05 -2.16 11.80
N PRO A 170 -11.14 -1.89 11.07
CA PRO A 170 -11.58 -2.74 9.98
C PRO A 170 -10.53 -2.92 8.88
N VAL A 171 -10.41 -4.15 8.39
CA VAL A 171 -9.71 -4.49 7.15
C VAL A 171 -10.70 -4.85 6.07
N PHE A 172 -10.44 -4.43 4.83
CA PHE A 172 -11.32 -4.64 3.68
C PHE A 172 -10.80 -5.76 2.77
N GLY A 173 -11.64 -6.76 2.55
CA GLY A 173 -11.44 -7.86 1.62
C GLY A 173 -12.08 -7.56 0.27
N MET A 174 -11.30 -7.70 -0.80
CA MET A 174 -11.76 -7.54 -2.18
C MET A 174 -10.91 -8.41 -3.12
N PRO A 175 -11.40 -8.74 -4.33
CA PRO A 175 -10.54 -9.36 -5.32
C PRO A 175 -9.41 -8.41 -5.75
N ILE A 176 -8.23 -8.97 -6.03
CA ILE A 176 -7.01 -8.17 -6.27
C ILE A 176 -7.14 -7.24 -7.49
N GLN A 177 -7.98 -7.56 -8.48
CA GLN A 177 -8.24 -6.68 -9.61
C GLN A 177 -8.89 -5.35 -9.20
N GLN A 178 -9.77 -5.33 -8.18
CA GLN A 178 -10.36 -4.08 -7.70
C GLN A 178 -9.35 -3.26 -6.91
N LEU A 179 -8.46 -3.91 -6.16
CA LEU A 179 -7.35 -3.21 -5.50
C LEU A 179 -6.41 -2.58 -6.53
N ALA A 180 -6.04 -3.31 -7.59
CA ALA A 180 -5.23 -2.79 -8.69
C ALA A 180 -5.91 -1.60 -9.37
N LYS A 181 -7.22 -1.69 -9.63
CA LYS A 181 -8.02 -0.60 -10.20
C LYS A 181 -8.05 0.63 -9.31
N GLY A 182 -8.20 0.46 -7.99
CA GLY A 182 -8.12 1.57 -7.03
C GLY A 182 -6.78 2.28 -7.09
N PHE A 183 -5.67 1.54 -7.20
CA PHE A 183 -4.34 2.13 -7.37
C PHE A 183 -4.13 2.78 -8.75
N ALA A 184 -4.70 2.23 -9.82
CA ALA A 184 -4.66 2.86 -11.14
C ALA A 184 -5.35 4.23 -11.09
N ARG A 185 -6.55 4.30 -10.49
CA ARG A 185 -7.31 5.54 -10.28
C ARG A 185 -6.67 6.52 -9.30
N LEU A 186 -5.87 6.03 -8.34
CA LEU A 186 -5.08 6.90 -7.47
C LEU A 186 -3.98 7.64 -8.25
N GLY A 187 -3.29 6.95 -9.16
CA GLY A 187 -2.21 7.54 -9.97
C GLY A 187 -2.68 8.26 -11.23
N THR A 188 -3.83 7.88 -11.76
CA THR A 188 -4.50 8.47 -12.93
C THR A 188 -6.00 8.59 -12.61
N PRO A 189 -6.44 9.63 -11.88
CA PRO A 189 -7.85 9.82 -11.56
C PRO A 189 -8.66 10.04 -12.84
N LEU A 190 -9.88 9.47 -12.87
CA LEU A 190 -10.74 9.55 -14.05
C LEU A 190 -11.27 10.98 -14.27
N PRO A 191 -11.52 11.40 -15.53
CA PRO A 191 -12.04 12.74 -15.83
C PRO A 191 -13.43 13.04 -15.25
N ASP A 192 -14.22 12.00 -14.94
CA ASP A 192 -15.57 12.10 -14.38
C ASP A 192 -15.58 12.13 -12.84
N PHE A 193 -14.43 11.97 -12.19
CA PHE A 193 -14.32 12.17 -10.75
C PHE A 193 -14.64 13.61 -10.38
N HIS A 194 -15.32 13.79 -9.25
CA HIS A 194 -15.49 15.11 -8.66
C HIS A 194 -14.11 15.76 -8.42
N SER A 195 -14.00 17.08 -8.62
CA SER A 195 -12.74 17.82 -8.48
C SER A 195 -12.03 17.53 -7.15
N THR A 196 -12.78 17.45 -6.06
CA THR A 196 -12.27 17.08 -4.73
C THR A 196 -11.54 15.73 -4.71
N ARG A 197 -12.07 14.70 -5.38
CA ARG A 197 -11.44 13.37 -5.46
C ARG A 197 -10.17 13.42 -6.31
N MET A 198 -10.19 14.16 -7.43
CA MET A 198 -9.02 14.34 -8.28
C MET A 198 -7.89 15.04 -7.51
N ASP A 199 -8.22 16.13 -6.81
CA ASP A 199 -7.27 16.89 -5.99
C ASP A 199 -6.72 16.06 -4.83
N ALA A 200 -7.56 15.20 -4.22
CA ALA A 200 -7.14 14.28 -3.18
C ALA A 200 -6.12 13.25 -3.71
N CYS A 201 -6.39 12.63 -4.87
CA CYS A 201 -5.43 11.74 -5.54
C CYS A 201 -4.10 12.45 -5.81
N HIS A 202 -4.14 13.65 -6.42
CA HIS A 202 -2.93 14.43 -6.71
C HIS A 202 -2.15 14.80 -5.45
N THR A 203 -2.85 15.20 -4.39
CA THR A 203 -2.28 15.53 -3.08
C THR A 203 -1.55 14.35 -2.46
N ILE A 204 -2.14 13.15 -2.49
CA ILE A 204 -1.51 11.92 -1.98
C ILE A 204 -0.24 11.60 -2.79
N ILE A 205 -0.35 11.57 -4.12
CA ILE A 205 0.80 11.27 -4.99
C ILE A 205 1.92 12.27 -4.75
N LYS A 206 1.62 13.57 -4.70
CA LYS A 206 2.61 14.62 -4.43
C LYS A 206 3.28 14.44 -3.06
N SER A 207 2.50 14.10 -2.04
CA SER A 207 2.99 13.90 -0.66
C SER A 207 3.92 12.70 -0.55
N LEU A 208 3.55 11.57 -1.15
CA LEU A 208 4.37 10.36 -1.17
C LEU A 208 5.66 10.54 -1.97
N ARG A 209 5.65 11.35 -3.03
CA ARG A 209 6.87 11.74 -3.78
C ARG A 209 7.79 12.65 -2.96
N HIS A 210 7.20 13.56 -2.19
CA HIS A 210 7.92 14.55 -1.40
C HIS A 210 8.57 13.93 -0.16
N SER A 211 7.88 13.00 0.52
CA SER A 211 8.38 12.36 1.74
C SER A 211 8.33 10.82 1.70
N PRO A 212 9.08 10.16 0.79
CA PRO A 212 9.09 8.70 0.68
C PRO A 212 9.51 7.99 1.99
N PHE A 213 10.44 8.61 2.73
CA PHE A 213 10.92 8.08 4.00
C PHE A 213 9.78 7.87 5.01
N LEU A 214 8.83 8.82 5.11
CA LEU A 214 7.72 8.73 6.06
C LEU A 214 6.75 7.58 5.79
N LEU A 215 6.73 7.04 4.56
CA LEU A 215 5.85 5.94 4.17
C LEU A 215 6.20 4.63 4.87
N ALA A 216 7.49 4.35 5.07
CA ALA A 216 7.96 3.08 5.62
C ALA A 216 9.22 3.20 6.49
N GLY A 217 10.17 4.07 6.14
CA GLY A 217 11.41 4.29 6.90
C GLY A 217 12.60 3.51 6.34
N THR A 218 13.66 3.41 7.14
CA THR A 218 14.95 2.82 6.74
C THR A 218 14.85 1.33 6.39
N ASP A 219 15.56 0.90 5.34
CA ASP A 219 15.64 -0.48 4.83
C ASP A 219 14.27 -1.08 4.48
N ARG A 220 13.42 -0.29 3.83
CA ARG A 220 12.08 -0.70 3.43
C ARG A 220 11.91 -0.54 1.92
N PHE A 221 11.48 -1.62 1.28
CA PHE A 221 11.24 -1.65 -0.16
C PHE A 221 10.34 -0.52 -0.67
N ASP A 222 9.25 -0.20 0.06
CA ASP A 222 8.32 0.88 -0.29
C ASP A 222 9.07 2.23 -0.46
N THR A 223 9.93 2.59 0.50
CA THR A 223 10.73 3.83 0.49
C THR A 223 11.79 3.77 -0.61
N ASP A 224 12.57 2.68 -0.66
CA ASP A 224 13.66 2.51 -1.63
C ASP A 224 13.15 2.58 -3.08
N LEU A 225 11.99 1.98 -3.37
CA LEU A 225 11.38 1.99 -4.70
C LEU A 225 10.97 3.41 -5.12
N ILE A 226 10.33 4.16 -4.22
CA ILE A 226 9.89 5.53 -4.52
C ILE A 226 11.10 6.44 -4.71
N GLU A 227 12.10 6.39 -3.81
CA GLU A 227 13.30 7.23 -3.92
C GLU A 227 14.09 6.90 -5.18
N LEU A 228 14.33 5.62 -5.46
CA LEU A 228 15.09 5.17 -6.61
C LEU A 228 14.44 5.58 -7.94
N THR A 229 13.12 5.41 -8.04
CA THR A 229 12.36 5.76 -9.25
C THR A 229 11.96 7.24 -9.30
N LYS A 230 12.37 8.04 -8.30
CA LYS A 230 11.98 9.45 -8.12
C LYS A 230 10.46 9.63 -8.12
N GLY A 231 9.74 8.68 -7.52
CA GLY A 231 8.29 8.71 -7.40
C GLY A 231 7.52 8.43 -8.68
N ARG A 232 8.21 7.91 -9.71
CA ARG A 232 7.56 7.41 -10.93
C ARG A 232 6.76 6.13 -10.65
N ILE A 233 7.20 5.32 -9.69
CA ILE A 233 6.45 4.17 -9.18
C ILE A 233 6.22 4.38 -7.69
N ILE A 234 4.97 4.28 -7.26
CA ILE A 234 4.58 4.41 -5.86
C ILE A 234 3.88 3.12 -5.44
N GLY A 235 4.51 2.39 -4.52
CA GLY A 235 3.99 1.13 -4.03
C GLY A 235 3.87 1.11 -2.51
N LYS A 236 3.01 0.21 -2.03
CA LYS A 236 2.73 0.05 -0.61
C LYS A 236 2.60 -1.43 -0.28
N MET A 237 3.44 -1.90 0.64
CA MET A 237 3.31 -3.24 1.21
C MET A 237 2.16 -3.31 2.21
N GLY A 238 1.46 -4.44 2.21
CA GLY A 238 0.53 -4.91 3.22
C GLY A 238 0.95 -6.29 3.74
N ALA A 239 0.76 -6.51 5.05
CA ALA A 239 1.07 -7.78 5.70
C ALA A 239 0.38 -8.96 5.00
N GLU A 240 0.81 -10.19 5.28
CA GLU A 240 0.31 -11.40 4.61
C GLU A 240 0.49 -11.34 3.09
N GLY A 241 1.67 -10.88 2.65
CA GLY A 241 2.11 -11.01 1.26
C GLY A 241 1.29 -10.23 0.25
N VAL A 242 0.83 -9.02 0.60
CA VAL A 242 0.07 -8.15 -0.32
C VAL A 242 0.93 -6.95 -0.71
N TYR A 243 0.97 -6.63 -1.99
CA TYR A 243 1.60 -5.40 -2.46
C TYR A 243 0.72 -4.77 -3.53
N ALA A 244 0.57 -3.45 -3.48
CA ALA A 244 -0.11 -2.71 -4.53
C ALA A 244 0.72 -1.49 -4.93
N PHE A 245 0.70 -1.14 -6.21
CA PHE A 245 1.41 0.02 -6.72
C PHE A 245 0.66 0.72 -7.84
N THR A 246 1.05 1.96 -8.08
CA THR A 246 0.61 2.77 -9.20
C THR A 246 1.80 3.39 -9.92
N VAL A 247 1.64 3.66 -11.21
CA VAL A 247 2.59 4.43 -12.03
C VAL A 247 1.88 5.73 -12.44
N PRO A 248 1.97 6.80 -11.64
CA PRO A 248 1.11 7.97 -11.83
C PRO A 248 1.33 8.62 -13.20
N GLY A 249 0.22 8.92 -13.88
CA GLY A 249 0.22 9.47 -15.24
C GLY A 249 0.46 8.46 -16.37
N GLN A 250 0.64 7.16 -16.07
CA GLN A 250 0.73 6.10 -17.08
C GLN A 250 -0.49 5.17 -17.11
N ASP A 251 -1.51 5.45 -16.29
CA ASP A 251 -2.75 4.67 -16.23
C ASP A 251 -2.51 3.18 -15.89
N ILE A 252 -1.61 2.95 -14.93
CA ILE A 252 -1.22 1.62 -14.47
C ILE A 252 -1.41 1.55 -12.96
N GLY A 253 -2.20 0.56 -12.53
CA GLY A 253 -2.27 0.09 -11.15
C GLY A 253 -2.08 -1.42 -11.10
N ALA A 254 -1.53 -1.91 -10.01
CA ALA A 254 -1.26 -3.32 -9.84
C ALA A 254 -1.52 -3.78 -8.40
N ALA A 255 -1.87 -5.06 -8.26
CA ALA A 255 -1.98 -5.74 -6.98
C ALA A 255 -1.39 -7.15 -7.09
N ILE A 256 -0.63 -7.53 -6.06
CA ILE A 256 0.06 -8.80 -5.92
C ILE A 256 -0.35 -9.42 -4.59
N LYS A 257 -0.62 -10.72 -4.61
CA LYS A 257 -0.86 -11.55 -3.43
C LYS A 257 0.00 -12.81 -3.49
N ILE A 258 0.92 -12.97 -2.55
CA ILE A 258 1.55 -14.26 -2.25
C ILE A 258 0.59 -15.06 -1.37
N VAL A 259 0.19 -16.24 -1.85
CA VAL A 259 -0.93 -17.03 -1.31
C VAL A 259 -0.72 -17.38 0.16
N ASP A 260 0.48 -17.85 0.53
CA ASP A 260 0.84 -18.23 1.90
C ASP A 260 1.22 -17.03 2.79
N GLY A 261 1.17 -15.81 2.25
CA GLY A 261 1.46 -14.58 2.98
C GLY A 261 2.94 -14.29 3.22
N ALA A 262 3.86 -15.08 2.66
CA ALA A 262 5.29 -14.96 2.93
C ALA A 262 5.90 -13.68 2.30
N GLU A 263 6.31 -12.73 3.15
CA GLU A 263 6.95 -11.48 2.72
C GLU A 263 8.26 -11.73 1.95
N ARG A 264 9.00 -12.80 2.29
CA ARG A 264 10.26 -13.16 1.60
C ARG A 264 10.08 -13.43 0.10
N ALA A 265 8.87 -13.74 -0.35
CA ALA A 265 8.54 -13.93 -1.76
C ALA A 265 7.90 -12.69 -2.40
N LEU A 266 7.43 -11.73 -1.60
CA LEU A 266 6.68 -10.57 -2.08
C LEU A 266 7.54 -9.63 -2.91
N TYR A 267 8.68 -9.18 -2.39
CA TYR A 267 9.54 -8.23 -3.12
C TYR A 267 10.20 -8.85 -4.36
N PRO A 268 10.67 -10.12 -4.35
CA PRO A 268 11.10 -10.80 -5.58
C PRO A 268 10.04 -10.77 -6.67
N ALA A 269 8.78 -11.05 -6.31
CA ALA A 269 7.67 -10.98 -7.25
C ALA A 269 7.43 -9.57 -7.78
N VAL A 270 7.40 -8.56 -6.91
CA VAL A 270 7.15 -7.17 -7.33
C VAL A 270 8.25 -6.70 -8.28
N VAL A 271 9.53 -6.92 -7.95
CA VAL A 271 10.63 -6.46 -8.82
C VAL A 271 10.63 -7.20 -10.15
N GLU A 272 10.34 -8.50 -10.17
CA GLU A 272 10.19 -9.26 -11.41
C GLU A 272 9.08 -8.68 -12.29
N LEU A 273 7.91 -8.38 -11.71
CA LEU A 273 6.81 -7.78 -12.45
C LEU A 273 7.19 -6.42 -13.04
N LEU A 274 7.81 -5.55 -12.23
CA LEU A 274 8.27 -4.24 -12.70
C LEU A 274 9.33 -4.37 -13.81
N HIS A 275 10.18 -5.38 -13.76
CA HIS A 275 11.15 -5.69 -14.81
C HIS A 275 10.47 -6.15 -16.10
N GLN A 276 9.59 -7.14 -16.02
CA GLN A 276 8.89 -7.70 -17.19
C GLN A 276 7.99 -6.66 -17.88
N LEU A 277 7.37 -5.76 -17.11
CA LEU A 277 6.58 -4.64 -17.62
C LEU A 277 7.45 -3.48 -18.14
N LYS A 278 8.78 -3.60 -18.09
CA LYS A 278 9.74 -2.56 -18.51
C LYS A 278 9.54 -1.22 -17.80
N LEU A 279 9.07 -1.26 -16.55
CA LEU A 279 8.87 -0.09 -15.70
C LEU A 279 10.15 0.32 -14.99
N LEU A 280 11.13 -0.57 -14.85
CA LEU A 280 12.45 -0.26 -14.28
C LEU A 280 13.49 -0.05 -15.36
N GLN A 281 14.34 0.97 -15.16
CA GLN A 281 15.55 1.14 -15.94
C GLN A 281 16.62 0.14 -15.48
N ALA A 282 17.58 -0.20 -16.35
CA ALA A 282 18.60 -1.20 -16.04
C ALA A 282 19.39 -0.88 -14.75
N HIS A 283 19.71 0.40 -14.52
CA HIS A 283 20.43 0.82 -13.32
C HIS A 283 19.57 0.74 -12.04
N GLU A 284 18.24 0.91 -12.17
CA GLU A 284 17.30 0.78 -11.05
C GLU A 284 17.14 -0.69 -10.66
N LEU A 285 16.99 -1.58 -11.65
CA LEU A 285 16.96 -3.02 -11.44
C LEU A 285 18.21 -3.53 -10.70
N LEU A 286 19.40 -3.05 -11.10
CA LEU A 286 20.65 -3.41 -10.44
C LEU A 286 20.68 -2.97 -8.97
N LYS A 287 20.11 -1.81 -8.63
CA LYS A 287 20.02 -1.33 -7.24
C LYS A 287 18.98 -2.12 -6.43
N LEU A 288 17.93 -2.64 -7.08
CA LEU A 288 16.91 -3.49 -6.45
C LEU A 288 17.28 -4.97 -6.42
N ARG A 289 18.50 -5.36 -6.85
CA ARG A 289 18.92 -6.77 -6.95
C ARG A 289 18.74 -7.57 -5.65
N SER A 290 18.97 -6.93 -4.50
CA SER A 290 18.83 -7.56 -3.19
C SER A 290 17.37 -7.84 -2.82
N TYR A 291 16.42 -7.11 -3.40
CA TYR A 291 15.00 -7.40 -3.30
C TYR A 291 14.53 -8.39 -4.36
N HIS A 292 15.14 -8.34 -5.55
CA HIS A 292 14.77 -9.18 -6.70
C HIS A 292 15.16 -10.64 -6.52
N LYS A 293 16.42 -10.86 -6.13
CA LYS A 293 17.01 -12.19 -5.89
C LYS A 293 17.80 -12.20 -4.58
N PRO A 294 17.14 -12.09 -3.41
CA PRO A 294 17.83 -12.05 -2.13
C PRO A 294 18.58 -13.36 -1.89
N ASN A 295 19.79 -13.23 -1.34
CA ASN A 295 20.54 -14.37 -0.83
C ASN A 295 19.96 -14.85 0.50
N LEU A 296 20.05 -16.16 0.73
CA LEU A 296 19.81 -16.77 2.04
C LEU A 296 21.13 -16.91 2.77
N TYR A 297 21.15 -16.56 4.05
CA TYR A 297 22.34 -16.60 4.88
C TYR A 297 22.20 -17.60 6.03
N ASN A 298 23.28 -18.29 6.38
CA ASN A 298 23.33 -19.10 7.60
C ASN A 298 23.66 -18.21 8.83
N ARG A 299 23.77 -18.83 10.01
CA ARG A 299 24.08 -18.10 11.27
C ARG A 299 25.46 -17.42 11.27
N LEU A 300 26.38 -17.83 10.41
CA LEU A 300 27.71 -17.24 10.25
C LEU A 300 27.74 -16.15 9.16
N GLY A 301 26.62 -15.88 8.49
CA GLY A 301 26.53 -14.89 7.42
C GLY A 301 27.02 -15.39 6.05
N GLU A 302 27.19 -16.70 5.88
CA GLU A 302 27.58 -17.29 4.59
C GLU A 302 26.35 -17.50 3.71
N ILE A 303 26.50 -17.29 2.39
CA ILE A 303 25.43 -17.52 1.42
C ILE A 303 25.19 -19.03 1.30
N VAL A 304 23.95 -19.44 1.52
CA VAL A 304 23.50 -20.85 1.50
C VAL A 304 22.35 -21.10 0.53
N GLY A 305 21.98 -20.09 -0.26
CA GLY A 305 20.88 -20.17 -1.21
C GLY A 305 20.40 -18.82 -1.69
N SER A 306 19.30 -18.82 -2.44
CA SER A 306 18.65 -17.64 -3.00
C SER A 306 17.13 -17.79 -3.00
N ILE A 307 16.42 -16.68 -3.12
CA ILE A 307 15.00 -16.66 -3.47
C ILE A 307 14.88 -16.05 -4.85
N GLU A 308 14.23 -16.75 -5.77
CA GLU A 308 14.18 -16.34 -7.18
C GLU A 308 12.76 -16.40 -7.74
N PRO A 309 12.33 -15.37 -8.49
CA PRO A 309 11.08 -15.42 -9.22
C PRO A 309 11.21 -16.35 -10.44
N HIS A 310 10.19 -17.17 -10.66
CA HIS A 310 10.04 -18.10 -11.77
C HIS A 310 8.67 -17.91 -12.40
N CYS A 311 8.49 -16.79 -13.09
CA CYS A 311 7.29 -16.46 -13.86
C CYS A 311 7.67 -15.73 -15.13
N SER A 312 6.81 -15.77 -16.14
CA SER A 312 6.99 -15.01 -17.38
C SER A 312 5.68 -14.36 -17.78
N LEU A 313 5.75 -13.16 -18.34
CA LEU A 313 4.63 -12.48 -18.94
C LEU A 313 4.29 -13.24 -20.23
N ALA A 314 3.06 -13.75 -20.31
CA ALA A 314 2.56 -14.47 -21.46
C ALA A 314 2.39 -13.54 -22.67
#